data_AF-A0A6S6SEN9-F1
#
_entry.id   AF-A0A6S6SEN9-F1
#
_cell.length_a   1.000
_cell.length_b   1.000
_cell.length_c   1.000
_cell.angle_alpha   90.00
_cell.angle_beta   90.00
_cell.angle_gamma   90.00
#
_symmetry.space_group_name_H-M   'P 1'
#
loop_
_entity.id
_entity.type
_entity.pdbx_description
1 polymer ?
#
loop_
_entity_poly.entity_id
_entity_poly.type
_entity_poly.pdbx_seq_one_letter_code
_entity_poly.pdbx_strand_id
1 'polypeptide(L)'
;MLDIHLPLMLFVLVLFLILLVLLNNMLFQPLIKFMDDRDASIAKDLEAAKNFSGNTDELNAKADEVIGNAKNEAAIIRQKAVEDEKTLAASKVETRQSEIDKEYESFVEKLASEKENLKNELLSQMPLFKESLKAKFSKL
;
A
#
# COMPACT_ATOMS: atom_id res chain seq x y z
N MET A 1 -93.12 -19.91 28.01
CA MET A 1 -93.43 -18.47 27.87
C MET A 1 -92.12 -17.74 27.65
N LEU A 2 -91.78 -17.46 26.39
CA LEU A 2 -90.78 -16.47 26.05
C LEU A 2 -91.54 -15.14 26.06
N ASP A 3 -91.65 -14.52 27.23
CA ASP A 3 -92.10 -13.12 27.31
C ASP A 3 -90.98 -12.25 26.74
N ILE A 4 -91.03 -12.08 25.42
CA ILE A 4 -90.14 -11.18 24.70
C ILE A 4 -90.58 -9.75 25.06
N HIS A 5 -89.99 -9.22 26.12
CA HIS A 5 -90.11 -7.81 26.45
C HIS A 5 -89.24 -7.00 25.47
N LEU A 6 -89.86 -6.59 24.36
CA LEU A 6 -89.28 -5.70 23.34
C LEU A 6 -88.54 -4.48 23.95
N PRO A 7 -89.06 -3.82 25.00
CA PRO A 7 -88.36 -2.70 25.65
C PRO A 7 -87.05 -3.11 26.35
N LEU A 8 -87.01 -4.27 27.01
CA LEU A 8 -85.81 -4.79 27.65
C LEU A 8 -84.74 -5.15 26.61
N MET A 9 -85.15 -5.76 25.50
CA MET A 9 -84.25 -6.09 24.40
C MET A 9 -83.61 -4.83 23.80
N LEU A 10 -84.41 -3.78 23.59
CA LEU A 10 -83.92 -2.50 23.07
C LEU A 10 -82.98 -1.81 24.06
N PHE A 11 -83.28 -1.87 25.36
CA PHE A 11 -82.39 -1.36 26.42
C PHE A 11 -81.04 -2.10 26.45
N VAL A 12 -81.05 -3.44 26.41
CA VAL A 12 -79.83 -4.25 26.37
C VAL A 12 -79.03 -3.99 25.08
N LEU A 13 -79.69 -3.79 23.94
CA LEU A 13 -79.04 -3.44 22.69
C LEU A 13 -78.33 -2.08 22.78
N VAL A 14 -78.99 -1.07 23.34
CA VAL A 14 -78.39 0.26 23.55
C VAL A 14 -77.19 0.16 24.50
N LEU A 15 -77.32 -0.58 25.61
CA LEU A 15 -76.24 -0.79 26.56
C LEU A 15 -75.06 -1.54 25.93
N PHE A 16 -75.33 -2.54 25.10
CA PHE A 16 -74.31 -3.27 24.33
C PHE A 16 -73.58 -2.35 23.34
N LEU A 17 -74.30 -1.50 22.61
CA LEU A 17 -73.69 -0.53 21.68
C LEU A 17 -72.82 0.49 22.43
N ILE A 18 -73.27 0.99 23.59
CA ILE A 18 -72.47 1.88 24.44
C ILE A 18 -71.19 1.17 24.91
N LEU A 19 -71.30 -0.09 25.34
CA LEU A 19 -70.16 -0.90 25.75
C LEU A 19 -69.18 -1.12 24.59
N LEU A 20 -69.67 -1.37 23.38
CA LEU A 20 -68.85 -1.56 22.18
C LEU A 20 -68.05 -0.29 21.88
N VAL A 21 -68.67 0.89 21.96
CA VAL A 21 -67.99 2.18 21.77
C VAL A 21 -66.90 2.40 22.83
N LEU A 22 -67.19 2.11 24.10
CA LEU A 22 -66.22 2.18 25.19
C LEU A 22 -65.03 1.24 24.96
N LEU A 23 -65.32 0.00 24.56
CA LEU A 23 -64.29 -1.03 24.34
C LEU A 23 -63.46 -0.76 23.07
N ASN A 24 -64.05 -0.15 22.05
CA ASN A 24 -63.34 0.31 20.85
C ASN A 24 -62.21 1.27 21.21
N ASN A 25 -62.51 2.30 22.00
CA ASN A 25 -61.51 3.28 22.38
C ASN A 25 -60.51 2.74 23.43
N MET A 26 -60.98 1.91 24.38
CA MET A 26 -60.17 1.47 25.51
C MET A 26 -59.29 0.25 25.21
N LEU A 27 -59.72 -0.66 24.32
CA LEU A 27 -59.07 -1.94 24.10
C LEU A 27 -58.68 -2.18 22.65
N PHE A 28 -59.64 -2.06 21.72
CA PHE A 28 -59.38 -2.45 20.33
C PHE A 28 -58.37 -1.51 19.64
N GLN A 29 -58.53 -0.21 19.79
CA GLN A 29 -57.57 0.78 19.25
C GLN A 29 -56.13 0.60 19.77
N PRO A 30 -55.87 0.55 21.09
CA PRO A 30 -54.51 0.36 21.59
C PRO A 30 -53.95 -1.03 21.24
N LEU A 31 -54.79 -2.07 21.17
CA LEU A 31 -54.33 -3.41 20.79
C LEU A 31 -53.88 -3.46 19.32
N ILE A 32 -54.67 -2.90 18.40
CA ILE A 32 -54.31 -2.84 16.98
C ILE A 32 -53.05 -2.00 16.79
N LYS A 33 -52.97 -0.84 17.46
CA LYS A 33 -51.76 -0.02 17.42
C LYS A 33 -50.51 -0.78 17.89
N PHE A 34 -50.62 -1.58 18.95
CA PHE A 34 -49.51 -2.40 19.42
C PHE A 34 -49.11 -3.48 18.41
N MET A 35 -50.06 -4.06 17.67
CA MET A 35 -49.76 -4.98 16.58
C MET A 35 -49.03 -4.27 15.44
N ASP A 36 -49.52 -3.10 15.02
CA ASP A 36 -48.90 -2.29 13.97
C ASP A 36 -47.48 -1.84 14.36
N ASP A 37 -47.29 -1.39 15.61
CA ASP A 37 -45.98 -0.99 16.15
C ASP A 37 -44.99 -2.18 16.14
N ARG A 38 -45.48 -3.38 16.45
CA ARG A 38 -44.67 -4.61 16.40
C ARG A 38 -44.30 -4.99 14.97
N ASP A 39 -45.26 -4.97 14.05
CA ASP A 39 -45.01 -5.30 12.64
C ASP A 39 -44.03 -4.30 12.02
N ALA A 40 -44.18 -3.01 12.34
CA ALA A 40 -43.26 -1.96 11.92
C ALA A 40 -41.84 -2.15 12.50
N SER A 41 -41.73 -2.52 13.79
CA SER A 41 -40.44 -2.81 14.41
C SER A 41 -39.76 -4.01 13.76
N ILE A 42 -40.49 -5.11 13.53
CA ILE A 42 -39.94 -6.32 12.90
C ILE A 42 -39.49 -6.02 11.46
N ALA A 43 -40.29 -5.27 10.70
CA ALA A 43 -39.93 -4.87 9.35
C ALA A 43 -38.64 -4.03 9.32
N LYS A 44 -38.53 -3.07 10.25
CA LYS A 44 -37.34 -2.23 10.41
C LYS A 44 -36.11 -3.04 10.82
N ASP A 45 -36.24 -3.98 11.75
CA ASP A 45 -35.14 -4.82 12.22
C ASP A 45 -34.65 -5.75 11.10
N LEU A 46 -35.57 -6.29 10.29
CA LEU A 46 -35.24 -7.11 9.11
C LEU A 46 -34.52 -6.29 8.03
N GLU A 47 -34.99 -5.08 7.76
CA GLU A 47 -34.34 -4.16 6.81
C GLU A 47 -32.94 -3.76 7.29
N ALA A 48 -32.81 -3.43 8.58
CA ALA A 48 -31.51 -3.11 9.18
C ALA A 48 -30.55 -4.31 9.06
N ALA A 49 -30.98 -5.52 9.41
CA ALA A 49 -30.16 -6.73 9.28
C ALA A 49 -29.70 -6.96 7.83
N LYS A 50 -30.60 -6.78 6.85
CA LYS A 50 -30.28 -6.90 5.42
C LYS A 50 -29.29 -5.83 4.95
N ASN A 51 -29.44 -4.60 5.41
CA ASN A 51 -28.52 -3.50 5.11
C ASN A 51 -27.14 -3.74 5.75
N PHE A 52 -27.08 -4.25 6.99
CA PHE A 52 -25.80 -4.60 7.62
C PHE A 52 -25.11 -5.76 6.90
N SER A 53 -25.84 -6.80 6.48
CA SER A 53 -25.25 -7.89 5.69
C SER A 53 -24.73 -7.40 4.34
N GLY A 54 -25.51 -6.60 3.60
CA GLY A 54 -25.09 -6.05 2.30
C GLY A 54 -23.90 -5.10 2.41
N ASN A 55 -23.91 -4.22 3.42
CA ASN A 55 -22.79 -3.32 3.67
C ASN A 55 -21.51 -4.07 4.07
N THR A 56 -21.61 -5.23 4.73
CA THR A 56 -20.43 -6.01 5.12
C THR A 56 -19.72 -6.59 3.90
N ASP A 57 -20.47 -7.12 2.93
CA ASP A 57 -19.89 -7.66 1.69
C ASP A 57 -19.24 -6.54 0.84
N GLU A 58 -19.89 -5.37 0.74
CA GLU A 58 -19.31 -4.22 0.04
C GLU A 58 -18.05 -3.69 0.74
N LEU A 59 -18.04 -3.64 2.07
CA LEU A 59 -16.87 -3.20 2.84
C LEU A 59 -15.71 -4.20 2.71
N ASN A 60 -15.99 -5.50 2.70
CA ASN A 60 -14.98 -6.53 2.46
C ASN A 60 -14.41 -6.42 1.03
N ALA A 61 -15.25 -6.24 0.01
CA ALA A 61 -14.80 -6.05 -1.36
C ALA A 61 -13.90 -4.81 -1.51
N LYS A 62 -14.27 -3.69 -0.89
CA LYS A 62 -13.43 -2.47 -0.85
C LYS A 62 -12.12 -2.70 -0.10
N ALA A 63 -12.14 -3.45 1.01
CA ALA A 63 -10.92 -3.78 1.74
C ALA A 63 -9.96 -4.62 0.89
N ASP A 64 -10.47 -5.64 0.20
CA ASP A 64 -9.68 -6.48 -0.70
C ASP A 64 -9.11 -5.68 -1.88
N GLU A 65 -9.89 -4.75 -2.45
CA GLU A 65 -9.41 -3.84 -3.50
C GLU A 65 -8.27 -2.95 -3.00
N VAL A 66 -8.43 -2.31 -1.83
CA VAL A 66 -7.40 -1.45 -1.23
C VAL A 66 -6.13 -2.25 -0.93
N ILE A 67 -6.26 -3.46 -0.37
CA ILE A 67 -5.11 -4.34 -0.10
C ILE A 67 -4.44 -4.77 -1.41
N GLY A 68 -5.21 -5.09 -2.45
CA GLY A 68 -4.70 -5.42 -3.77
C GLY A 68 -3.89 -4.28 -4.40
N ASN A 69 -4.45 -3.07 -4.37
CA ASN A 69 -3.80 -1.87 -4.88
C ASN A 69 -2.52 -1.54 -4.10
N ALA A 70 -2.56 -1.60 -2.77
CA ALA A 70 -1.37 -1.38 -1.93
C ALA A 70 -0.26 -2.41 -2.19
N LYS A 71 -0.60 -3.67 -2.45
CA LYS A 71 0.38 -4.71 -2.82
C LYS A 71 1.03 -4.43 -4.18
N ASN A 72 0.24 -3.98 -5.16
CA ASN A 72 0.74 -3.61 -6.48
C ASN A 72 1.66 -2.39 -6.41
N GLU A 73 1.25 -1.34 -5.70
CA GLU A 73 2.10 -0.16 -5.48
C GLU A 73 3.40 -0.52 -4.79
N ALA A 74 3.36 -1.36 -3.74
CA ALA A 74 4.57 -1.83 -3.07
C ALA A 74 5.48 -2.65 -4.00
N ALA A 75 4.91 -3.45 -4.90
CA ALA A 75 5.69 -4.18 -5.90
C ALA A 75 6.36 -3.23 -6.90
N ILE A 76 5.64 -2.21 -7.39
CA ILE A 76 6.16 -1.18 -8.29
C ILE A 76 7.29 -0.40 -7.62
N ILE A 77 7.12 0.03 -6.36
CA ILE A 77 8.14 0.76 -5.61
C ILE A 77 9.40 -0.09 -5.44
N ARG A 78 9.25 -1.38 -5.06
CA ARG A 78 10.40 -2.29 -4.95
C ARG A 78 11.11 -2.47 -6.28
N GLN A 79 10.36 -2.70 -7.37
CA GLN A 79 10.94 -2.88 -8.68
C GLN A 79 11.70 -1.63 -9.13
N LYS A 80 11.11 -0.45 -8.95
CA LYS A 80 11.73 0.82 -9.26
C LYS A 80 13.00 1.04 -8.44
N ALA A 81 12.98 0.78 -7.13
CA ALA A 81 14.17 0.91 -6.28
C ALA A 81 15.31 -0.02 -6.73
N VAL A 82 14.99 -1.26 -7.10
CA VAL A 82 15.99 -2.22 -7.62
C VAL A 82 16.56 -1.76 -8.96
N GLU A 83 15.72 -1.22 -9.84
CA GLU A 83 16.14 -0.74 -11.16
C GLU A 83 16.98 0.56 -11.06
N ASP A 84 16.58 1.49 -10.20
CA ASP A 84 17.32 2.71 -9.88
C ASP A 84 18.69 2.37 -9.26
N GLU A 85 18.76 1.40 -8.35
CA GLU A 85 20.04 0.98 -7.75
C GLU A 85 20.93 0.24 -8.77
N LYS A 86 20.35 -0.60 -9.62
CA LYS A 86 21.08 -1.29 -10.69
C LYS A 86 21.68 -0.31 -11.70
N THR A 87 20.92 0.70 -12.11
CA THR A 87 21.40 1.74 -13.03
C THR A 87 22.50 2.59 -12.38
N LEU A 88 22.34 2.96 -11.10
CA LEU A 88 23.36 3.69 -10.36
C LEU A 88 24.65 2.87 -10.18
N ALA A 89 24.52 1.56 -9.90
CA ALA A 89 25.66 0.65 -9.79
C ALA A 89 26.39 0.51 -11.13
N ALA A 90 25.66 0.33 -12.23
CA ALA A 90 26.23 0.27 -13.57
C ALA A 90 26.99 1.56 -13.93
N SER A 91 26.38 2.73 -13.68
CA SER A 91 27.00 4.03 -13.92
C SER A 91 28.26 4.26 -13.07
N LYS A 92 28.26 3.84 -11.79
CA LYS A 92 29.44 3.88 -10.93
C LYS A 92 30.56 3.00 -11.45
N VAL A 93 30.25 1.78 -11.89
CA VAL A 93 31.25 0.86 -12.46
C VAL A 93 31.84 1.44 -13.74
N GLU A 94 31.01 1.98 -14.63
CA GLU A 94 31.46 2.61 -15.87
C GLU A 94 32.36 3.83 -15.61
N THR A 95 31.98 4.68 -14.65
CA THR A 95 32.78 5.85 -14.26
C THR A 95 34.12 5.42 -13.67
N ARG A 96 34.12 4.41 -12.79
CA ARG A 96 35.36 3.84 -12.23
C ARG A 96 36.25 3.23 -13.28
N GLN A 97 35.68 2.52 -14.25
CA GLN A 97 36.45 1.96 -15.36
C GLN A 97 37.09 3.08 -16.19
N SER A 98 36.33 4.13 -16.52
CA SER A 98 36.87 5.29 -17.24
C SER A 98 37.96 6.04 -16.46
N GLU A 99 37.81 6.16 -15.13
CA GLU A 99 38.86 6.72 -14.26
C GLU A 99 40.13 5.89 -14.31
N ILE A 100 40.02 4.56 -14.18
CA ILE A 100 41.15 3.63 -14.24
C ILE A 100 41.84 3.69 -15.60
N ASP A 101 41.08 3.71 -16.70
CA ASP A 101 41.64 3.77 -18.04
C ASP A 101 42.45 5.06 -18.24
N LYS A 102 41.94 6.21 -17.75
CA LYS A 102 42.67 7.49 -17.78
C LYS A 102 43.92 7.48 -16.89
N GLU A 103 43.84 6.91 -15.69
CA GLU A 103 45.00 6.76 -14.82
C GLU A 103 46.06 5.85 -15.45
N TYR A 104 45.64 4.79 -16.14
CA TYR A 104 46.52 3.90 -16.87
C TYR A 104 47.21 4.59 -18.04
N GLU A 105 46.47 5.37 -18.85
CA GLU A 105 47.05 6.18 -19.92
C GLU A 105 48.10 7.17 -19.37
N SER A 106 47.78 7.88 -18.28
CA SER A 106 48.73 8.79 -17.62
C SER A 106 49.95 8.05 -17.07
N PHE A 107 49.77 6.85 -16.52
CA PHE A 107 50.87 6.02 -16.04
C PHE A 107 51.79 5.59 -17.18
N VAL A 108 51.24 5.18 -18.32
CA VAL A 108 52.01 4.82 -19.52
C VAL A 108 52.81 6.01 -20.05
N GLU A 109 52.21 7.21 -20.11
CA GLU A 109 52.92 8.44 -20.49
C GLU A 109 54.07 8.77 -19.54
N LYS A 110 53.83 8.69 -18.22
CA LYS A 110 54.87 8.90 -17.20
C LYS A 110 55.99 7.88 -17.34
N LEU A 111 55.67 6.60 -17.54
CA LEU A 111 56.66 5.54 -17.72
C LEU A 111 57.51 5.77 -18.97
N ALA A 112 56.92 6.24 -20.06
CA ALA A 112 57.65 6.61 -21.27
C ALA A 112 58.61 7.79 -21.01
N SER A 113 58.15 8.82 -20.30
CA SER A 113 58.96 9.98 -19.91
C SER A 113 60.11 9.58 -18.97
N GLU A 114 59.84 8.75 -17.96
CA GLU A 114 60.86 8.23 -17.03
C GLU A 114 61.90 7.39 -17.77
N LYS A 115 61.49 6.57 -18.75
CA LYS A 115 62.41 5.80 -19.58
C LYS A 115 63.32 6.70 -20.43
N GLU A 116 62.77 7.77 -21.01
CA GLU A 116 63.54 8.77 -21.77
C GLU A 116 64.55 9.48 -20.84
N ASN A 117 64.09 9.92 -19.66
CA ASN A 117 64.93 10.57 -18.66
C ASN A 117 66.05 9.66 -18.17
N LEU A 118 65.74 8.41 -17.82
CA LEU A 118 66.72 7.42 -17.40
C LEU A 118 67.77 7.17 -18.49
N LYS A 119 67.34 7.07 -19.76
CA LYS A 119 68.25 6.89 -20.90
C LYS A 119 69.20 8.10 -21.03
N ASN A 120 68.66 9.31 -20.93
CA ASN A 120 69.46 10.54 -21.00
C ASN A 120 70.44 10.65 -19.84
N GLU A 121 70.02 10.29 -18.63
CA GLU A 121 70.86 10.28 -17.45
C GLU A 121 71.97 9.22 -17.54
N LEU A 122 71.66 8.03 -18.04
CA LEU A 122 72.65 6.98 -18.30
C LEU A 122 73.68 7.43 -19.34
N LEU A 123 73.25 8.09 -20.42
CA LEU A 123 74.14 8.64 -21.45
C LEU A 123 75.03 9.75 -20.88
N SER A 124 74.50 10.61 -20.01
CA SER A 124 75.25 11.68 -19.32
C SER A 124 76.30 11.11 -18.35
N GLN A 125 75.99 10.00 -17.67
CA GLN A 125 76.93 9.32 -16.76
C GLN A 125 77.88 8.34 -17.46
N MET A 126 77.66 8.03 -18.74
CA MET A 126 78.51 7.14 -19.55
C MET A 126 80.00 7.53 -19.59
N PRO A 127 80.39 8.83 -19.65
CA PRO A 127 81.78 9.26 -19.57
C PRO A 127 82.42 8.95 -18.21
N LEU A 128 81.71 9.17 -17.10
CA LEU A 128 82.15 8.82 -15.75
C LEU A 128 82.27 7.30 -15.58
N PHE A 129 81.35 6.54 -16.17
CA PHE A 129 81.42 5.09 -16.20
C PHE A 129 82.63 4.60 -17.02
N LYS A 130 82.93 5.25 -18.15
CA LYS A 130 84.10 4.94 -18.99
C LYS A 130 85.42 5.29 -18.29
N GLU A 131 85.49 6.40 -17.56
CA GLU A 131 86.66 6.74 -16.74
C GLU A 131 86.87 5.75 -15.60
N SER A 132 85.80 5.38 -14.87
CA SER A 132 85.91 4.41 -13.77
C SER A 132 86.30 3.00 -14.25
N LEU A 133 85.81 2.57 -15.42
CA LEU A 133 86.27 1.35 -16.09
C LEU A 133 87.74 1.45 -16.48
N LYS A 134 88.16 2.55 -17.14
CA LYS A 134 89.56 2.76 -17.53
C LYS A 134 90.49 2.75 -16.32
N ALA A 135 90.09 3.37 -15.21
CA ALA A 135 90.84 3.38 -13.96
C ALA A 135 90.96 2.00 -13.29
N LYS A 136 89.96 1.13 -13.43
CA LYS A 136 90.03 -0.28 -12.99
C LYS A 136 90.93 -1.12 -13.88
N PHE A 137 90.85 -0.95 -15.20
CA PHE A 137 91.70 -1.69 -16.15
C PHE A 137 93.16 -1.21 -16.17
N SER A 138 93.44 0.05 -15.85
CA SER A 138 94.81 0.56 -15.72
C SER A 138 95.48 0.23 -14.37
N LYS A 139 94.73 -0.35 -13.43
CA LYS A 139 95.23 -0.90 -12.16
C LYS A 139 95.44 -2.41 -12.21
N LEU A 140 95.16 -3.05 -13.35
CA LEU A 140 95.57 -4.40 -13.70
C LEU A 140 96.86 -4.32 -14.52
#